data_AF-A0A2E9LV54-F1
#
_entry.id   AF-A0A2E9LV54-F1
#
_cell.length_a   1.000
_cell.length_b   1.000
_cell.length_c   1.000
_cell.angle_alpha   90.00
_cell.angle_beta   90.00
_cell.angle_gamma   90.00
#
_symmetry.space_group_name_H-M   'P 1'
#
loop_
_entity.id
_entity.type
_entity.pdbx_description
1 polymer ?
#
loop_
_entity_poly.entity_id
_entity_poly.type
_entity_poly.pdbx_seq_one_letter_code
_entity_poly.pdbx_strand_id
1 'polypeptide(L)'
;MSRFSFLLHDRVATTVIVLIVLVAVLFIWTSLERPEVPTFMPTVSAPAEVGTEQDTRTVTVDASDPGIWRFFDFSRGSVVEAPGAEEWDLAFRRFQIIANGGRGLEGQGGAASLEDMTFESVSSVPETGYVVAERSDSVNAILEDWYDYSFTSHVLEPKPIVYAIRTADGRYAKLEMLGYYCVGALPGCTTFRYVYQGGGGTDVVSN
;
A
#
# COMPACT_ATOMS: atom_id res chain seq x y z
N MET A 1 16.31 11.28 66.57
CA MET A 1 16.08 11.23 65.11
C MET A 1 14.79 11.98 64.81
N SER A 2 14.92 13.09 64.09
CA SER A 2 13.99 14.23 64.11
C SER A 2 12.74 14.04 63.23
N ARG A 3 11.57 14.49 63.71
CA ARG A 3 10.27 14.54 62.99
C ARG A 3 10.36 15.13 61.57
N PHE A 4 11.38 15.95 61.30
CA PHE A 4 11.67 16.49 59.96
C PHE A 4 12.01 15.42 58.92
N SER A 5 12.68 14.33 59.32
CA SER A 5 13.02 13.21 58.42
C SER A 5 11.79 12.42 57.98
N PHE A 6 10.77 12.32 58.82
CA PHE A 6 9.51 11.64 58.50
C PHE A 6 8.64 12.46 57.54
N LEU A 7 8.52 13.77 57.77
CA LEU A 7 7.75 14.68 56.91
C LEU A 7 8.37 14.86 55.51
N LEU A 8 9.70 14.86 55.40
CA LEU A 8 10.38 14.90 54.09
C LEU A 8 10.18 13.59 53.32
N HIS A 9 10.27 12.45 54.01
CA HIS A 9 10.06 11.12 53.40
C HIS A 9 8.64 10.95 52.85
N ASP A 10 7.63 11.45 53.57
CA ASP A 10 6.22 11.41 53.18
C ASP A 10 5.93 12.27 51.93
N ARG A 11 6.55 13.47 51.83
CA ARG A 11 6.44 14.34 50.65
C ARG A 11 7.15 13.79 49.41
N VAL A 12 8.31 13.15 49.60
CA VAL A 12 9.03 12.49 48.51
C VAL A 12 8.25 11.27 48.03
N ALA A 13 7.75 10.43 48.95
CA ALA A 13 6.92 9.27 48.61
C ALA A 13 5.63 9.68 47.87
N THR A 14 4.93 10.72 48.34
CA THR A 14 3.73 11.24 47.68
C THR A 14 4.04 11.75 46.26
N THR A 15 5.11 12.51 46.09
CA THR A 15 5.55 13.00 44.76
C THR A 15 5.87 11.85 43.80
N VAL A 16 6.58 10.82 44.28
CA VAL A 16 6.93 9.64 43.47
C VAL A 16 5.68 8.86 43.07
N ILE A 17 4.73 8.65 43.99
CA ILE A 17 3.47 7.97 43.68
C ILE A 17 2.67 8.75 42.63
N VAL A 18 2.57 10.08 42.77
CA VAL A 18 1.86 10.93 41.79
C VAL A 18 2.52 10.82 40.41
N LEU A 19 3.85 10.86 40.32
CA LEU A 19 4.57 10.70 39.06
C LEU A 19 4.32 9.32 38.42
N ILE A 20 4.34 8.25 39.21
CA ILE A 20 4.05 6.89 38.72
C ILE A 20 2.61 6.81 38.19
N VAL A 21 1.64 7.37 38.91
CA VAL A 21 0.24 7.39 38.48
C VAL A 21 0.08 8.20 37.19
N LEU A 22 0.73 9.36 37.07
CA LEU A 22 0.68 10.17 35.84
C LEU A 22 1.29 9.43 34.63
N VAL A 23 2.44 8.76 34.83
CA VAL A 23 3.06 7.93 33.78
C VAL A 23 2.16 6.75 33.41
N ALA A 24 1.55 6.08 34.39
CA ALA A 24 0.62 4.97 34.13
C ALA A 24 -0.63 5.44 33.39
N VAL A 25 -1.22 6.58 33.77
CA VAL A 25 -2.38 7.17 33.08
C VAL A 25 -2.00 7.57 31.65
N LEU A 26 -0.84 8.20 31.44
CA LEU A 26 -0.35 8.54 30.12
C LEU A 26 -0.15 7.27 29.27
N PHE A 27 0.49 6.23 29.82
CA PHE A 27 0.72 4.97 29.13
C PHE A 27 -0.59 4.26 28.77
N ILE A 28 -1.57 4.21 29.68
CA ILE A 28 -2.90 3.65 29.42
C ILE A 28 -3.61 4.47 28.35
N TRP A 29 -3.56 5.81 28.43
CA TRP A 29 -4.17 6.69 27.44
C TRP A 29 -3.58 6.45 26.04
N THR A 30 -2.26 6.47 25.91
CA THR A 30 -1.57 6.21 24.63
C THR A 30 -1.78 4.79 24.13
N SER A 31 -1.98 3.82 25.03
CA SER A 31 -2.24 2.43 24.66
C SER A 31 -3.69 2.19 24.20
N LEU A 32 -4.62 3.08 24.54
CA LEU A 32 -6.03 2.99 24.15
C LEU A 32 -6.36 3.82 22.91
N GLU A 33 -5.51 4.78 22.53
CA GLU A 33 -5.61 5.49 21.26
C GLU A 33 -5.50 4.50 20.11
N ARG A 34 -6.60 4.33 19.36
CA ARG A 34 -6.59 3.55 18.13
C ARG A 34 -5.91 4.39 17.06
N PRO A 35 -4.96 3.81 16.30
CA PRO A 35 -4.40 4.52 15.16
C PRO A 35 -5.52 4.89 14.18
N GLU A 36 -5.62 6.17 13.86
CA GLU A 36 -6.48 6.61 12.77
C GLU A 36 -5.78 6.26 11.46
N VAL A 37 -6.32 5.24 10.76
CA VAL A 37 -5.83 4.82 9.45
C VAL A 37 -6.78 5.31 8.36
N PRO A 38 -6.28 5.74 7.19
CA PRO A 38 -7.13 5.99 6.04
C PRO A 38 -7.91 4.73 5.66
N THR A 39 -9.23 4.87 5.52
CA THR A 39 -10.11 3.77 5.14
C THR A 39 -10.81 4.04 3.83
N PHE A 40 -10.93 3.02 2.99
CA PHE A 40 -11.49 3.14 1.65
C PHE A 40 -12.64 2.16 1.45
N MET A 41 -13.60 2.54 0.60
CA MET A 41 -14.60 1.60 0.10
C MET A 41 -14.05 0.88 -1.14
N PRO A 42 -14.22 -0.45 -1.26
CA PRO A 42 -13.89 -1.17 -2.48
C PRO A 42 -14.51 -0.53 -3.71
N THR A 43 -13.72 -0.39 -4.76
CA THR A 43 -14.21 0.10 -6.06
C THR A 43 -15.09 -0.98 -6.67
N VAL A 44 -16.28 -0.58 -7.13
CA VAL A 44 -17.18 -1.50 -7.86
C VAL A 44 -16.50 -1.91 -9.17
N SER A 45 -16.39 -3.23 -9.40
CA SER A 45 -15.85 -3.74 -10.66
C SER A 45 -16.77 -3.37 -11.82
N ALA A 46 -16.20 -2.72 -12.82
CA ALA A 46 -16.85 -2.32 -14.06
C ALA A 46 -15.79 -2.27 -15.18
N PRO A 47 -15.29 -3.43 -15.66
CA PRO A 47 -14.21 -3.48 -16.64
C PRO A 47 -14.66 -2.88 -17.97
N ALA A 48 -13.93 -1.87 -18.44
CA ALA A 48 -14.16 -1.26 -19.75
C ALA A 48 -12.85 -0.71 -20.30
N GLU A 49 -12.56 -0.96 -21.57
CA GLU A 49 -11.34 -0.50 -22.21
C GLU A 49 -11.21 1.03 -22.12
N VAL A 50 -10.07 1.46 -21.60
CA VAL A 50 -9.78 2.86 -21.28
C VAL A 50 -9.12 3.60 -22.44
N GLY A 51 -8.67 2.86 -23.46
CA GLY A 51 -8.02 3.40 -24.64
C GLY A 51 -6.71 4.12 -24.31
N THR A 52 -6.53 5.33 -24.83
CA THR A 52 -5.31 6.13 -24.69
C THR A 52 -5.46 7.27 -23.67
N GLU A 53 -6.53 7.27 -22.88
CA GLU A 53 -6.74 8.26 -21.83
C GLU A 53 -5.74 8.06 -20.69
N GLN A 54 -5.13 9.15 -20.23
CA GLN A 54 -4.09 9.16 -19.18
C GLN A 54 -4.57 9.91 -17.93
N ASP A 55 -5.83 9.74 -17.58
CA ASP A 55 -6.37 10.39 -16.38
C ASP A 55 -5.87 9.68 -15.12
N THR A 56 -5.59 10.46 -14.06
CA THR A 56 -5.32 9.88 -12.75
C THR A 56 -6.58 9.17 -12.24
N ARG A 57 -6.44 7.90 -11.88
CA ARG A 57 -7.51 7.08 -11.33
C ARG A 57 -7.13 6.53 -9.96
N THR A 58 -8.12 6.39 -9.09
CA THR A 58 -7.97 5.75 -7.78
C THR A 58 -8.81 4.48 -7.75
N VAL A 59 -8.19 3.38 -7.33
CA VAL A 59 -8.83 2.07 -7.22
C VAL A 59 -8.56 1.50 -5.83
N THR A 60 -9.60 0.91 -5.26
CA THR A 60 -9.55 0.13 -4.02
C THR A 60 -9.90 -1.32 -4.35
N VAL A 61 -8.94 -2.22 -4.21
CA VAL A 61 -9.13 -3.67 -4.43
C VAL A 61 -9.44 -4.35 -3.09
N ASP A 62 -10.57 -5.07 -3.02
CA ASP A 62 -10.91 -5.92 -1.87
C ASP A 62 -10.14 -7.26 -1.91
N ALA A 63 -8.93 -7.22 -1.37
CA ALA A 63 -8.03 -8.35 -1.18
C ALA A 63 -8.04 -8.87 0.27
N SER A 64 -9.18 -8.73 0.97
CA SER A 64 -9.32 -9.14 2.38
C SER A 64 -9.22 -10.65 2.61
N ASP A 65 -9.60 -11.46 1.62
CA ASP A 65 -9.51 -12.92 1.67
C ASP A 65 -8.05 -13.38 1.49
N PRO A 66 -7.43 -14.07 2.48
CA PRO A 66 -6.05 -14.54 2.38
C PRO A 66 -5.87 -15.74 1.45
N GLY A 67 -6.96 -16.39 1.01
CA GLY A 67 -6.93 -17.54 0.11
C GLY A 67 -7.09 -17.19 -1.37
N ILE A 68 -7.43 -15.96 -1.71
CA ILE A 68 -7.83 -15.56 -3.07
C ILE A 68 -6.98 -14.39 -3.56
N TRP A 69 -6.45 -14.51 -4.77
CA TRP A 69 -5.88 -13.39 -5.51
C TRP A 69 -6.97 -12.62 -6.25
N ARG A 70 -6.93 -11.29 -6.14
CA ARG A 70 -7.75 -10.37 -6.94
C ARG A 70 -6.91 -9.79 -8.05
N PHE A 71 -7.36 -9.96 -9.29
CA PHE A 71 -6.64 -9.54 -10.48
C PHE A 71 -7.13 -8.18 -10.94
N PHE A 72 -6.20 -7.30 -11.29
CA PHE A 72 -6.45 -5.95 -11.76
C PHE A 72 -5.79 -5.75 -13.12
N ASP A 73 -6.51 -5.07 -14.01
CA ASP A 73 -6.07 -4.77 -15.36
C ASP A 73 -6.16 -3.26 -15.59
N PHE A 74 -5.02 -2.65 -15.92
CA PHE A 74 -4.93 -1.21 -16.16
C PHE A 74 -5.69 -0.79 -17.42
N SER A 75 -5.69 -1.63 -18.45
CA SER A 75 -6.39 -1.36 -19.71
C SER A 75 -7.91 -1.28 -19.54
N ARG A 76 -8.44 -1.93 -18.50
CA ARG A 76 -9.86 -1.88 -18.13
C ARG A 76 -10.16 -1.04 -16.89
N GLY A 77 -9.11 -0.55 -16.23
CA GLY A 77 -9.16 0.21 -15.00
C GLY A 77 -9.94 -0.46 -13.87
N SER A 78 -9.97 -1.80 -13.84
CA SER A 78 -10.88 -2.54 -12.96
C SER A 78 -10.32 -3.89 -12.52
N VAL A 79 -10.91 -4.41 -11.44
CA VAL A 79 -10.72 -5.81 -11.03
C VAL A 79 -11.43 -6.69 -12.05
N VAL A 80 -10.74 -7.72 -12.53
CA VAL A 80 -11.22 -8.67 -13.53
C VAL A 80 -11.39 -10.06 -12.90
N GLU A 81 -12.51 -10.71 -13.21
CA GLU A 81 -12.85 -12.04 -12.69
C GLU A 81 -12.39 -13.11 -13.67
N ALA A 82 -11.62 -14.09 -13.19
CA ALA A 82 -11.09 -15.21 -13.97
C ALA A 82 -10.39 -14.79 -15.30
N PRO A 83 -9.40 -13.88 -15.26
CA PRO A 83 -8.73 -13.41 -16.46
C PRO A 83 -7.95 -14.53 -17.17
N GLY A 84 -7.84 -14.41 -18.49
CA GLY A 84 -6.84 -15.13 -19.28
C GLY A 84 -5.41 -14.75 -18.89
N ALA A 85 -4.43 -15.43 -19.48
CA ALA A 85 -3.04 -15.40 -19.01
C ALA A 85 -2.37 -14.00 -19.08
N GLU A 86 -2.75 -13.16 -20.05
CA GLU A 86 -2.28 -11.77 -20.21
C GLU A 86 -3.38 -10.73 -19.92
N GLU A 87 -4.55 -11.15 -19.43
CA GLU A 87 -5.71 -10.24 -19.22
C GLU A 87 -5.71 -9.58 -17.83
N TRP A 88 -4.58 -9.59 -17.14
CA TRP A 88 -4.36 -8.95 -15.85
C TRP A 88 -2.91 -8.50 -15.72
N ASP A 89 -2.70 -7.41 -14.98
CA ASP A 89 -1.39 -6.78 -14.83
C ASP A 89 -0.84 -6.90 -13.43
N LEU A 90 -1.68 -6.68 -12.43
CA LEU A 90 -1.36 -6.83 -11.01
C LEU A 90 -2.35 -7.78 -10.36
N ALA A 91 -1.88 -8.56 -9.39
CA ALA A 91 -2.76 -9.29 -8.50
C ALA A 91 -2.45 -8.95 -7.04
N PHE A 92 -3.52 -8.90 -6.24
CA PHE A 92 -3.50 -8.49 -4.84
C PHE A 92 -4.06 -9.61 -3.96
N ARG A 93 -3.38 -9.89 -2.85
CA ARG A 93 -3.86 -10.80 -1.80
C ARG A 93 -3.35 -10.32 -0.46
N ARG A 94 -4.24 -9.84 0.40
CA ARG A 94 -3.84 -9.07 1.59
C ARG A 94 -2.90 -7.94 1.15
N PHE A 95 -1.78 -7.76 1.83
CA PHE A 95 -0.76 -6.77 1.49
C PHE A 95 0.20 -7.22 0.37
N GLN A 96 0.05 -8.45 -0.13
CA GLN A 96 0.92 -8.99 -1.17
C GLN A 96 0.48 -8.49 -2.55
N ILE A 97 1.46 -8.11 -3.37
CA ILE A 97 1.26 -7.64 -4.74
C ILE A 97 2.21 -8.41 -5.66
N ILE A 98 1.68 -8.88 -6.79
CA ILE A 98 2.46 -9.52 -7.84
C ILE A 98 2.12 -8.87 -9.19
N ALA A 99 3.14 -8.66 -10.03
CA ALA A 99 2.96 -8.24 -11.41
C ALA A 99 2.97 -9.46 -12.33
N ASN A 100 2.16 -9.44 -13.40
CA ASN A 100 2.05 -10.54 -14.35
C ASN A 100 3.28 -10.63 -15.27
N GLY A 101 4.38 -11.13 -14.71
CA GLY A 101 5.58 -11.44 -15.47
C GLY A 101 6.65 -12.06 -14.60
N GLY A 102 7.53 -12.83 -15.24
CA GLY A 102 8.53 -13.66 -14.57
C GLY A 102 8.23 -15.15 -14.68
N ARG A 103 8.87 -15.96 -13.84
CA ARG A 103 8.84 -17.42 -14.03
C ARG A 103 7.48 -18.00 -13.67
N GLY A 104 6.83 -18.65 -14.64
CA GLY A 104 5.54 -19.30 -14.47
C GLY A 104 4.33 -18.36 -14.65
N LEU A 105 4.57 -17.15 -15.13
CA LEU A 105 3.57 -16.19 -15.59
C LEU A 105 3.81 -15.93 -17.08
N GLU A 106 2.74 -15.72 -17.86
CA GLU A 106 2.85 -15.58 -19.32
C GLU A 106 3.15 -14.13 -19.74
N GLY A 107 2.72 -13.15 -18.94
CA GLY A 107 2.91 -11.74 -19.24
C GLY A 107 4.36 -11.27 -19.11
N GLN A 108 4.55 -10.02 -19.53
CA GLN A 108 5.84 -9.33 -19.54
C GLN A 108 6.01 -8.33 -18.39
N GLY A 109 5.13 -8.39 -17.41
CA GLY A 109 4.96 -7.39 -16.37
C GLY A 109 6.07 -7.39 -15.32
N GLY A 110 6.21 -6.26 -14.66
CA GLY A 110 7.21 -6.03 -13.63
C GLY A 110 7.08 -4.64 -13.01
N ALA A 111 7.88 -4.36 -12.00
CA ALA A 111 7.84 -3.09 -11.27
C ALA A 111 9.25 -2.51 -11.10
N ALA A 112 9.34 -1.19 -11.06
CA ALA A 112 10.53 -0.45 -10.68
C ALA A 112 10.14 0.70 -9.73
N SER A 113 10.96 0.97 -8.72
CA SER A 113 10.79 2.14 -7.85
C SER A 113 11.33 3.38 -8.54
N LEU A 114 10.60 4.49 -8.49
CA LEU A 114 11.04 5.81 -8.95
C LEU A 114 11.50 6.61 -7.74
N GLU A 115 12.74 6.37 -7.32
CA GLU A 115 13.34 6.99 -6.14
C GLU A 115 13.31 8.53 -6.23
N ASP A 116 13.03 9.18 -5.08
CA ASP A 116 13.00 10.63 -4.92
C ASP A 116 12.03 11.39 -5.85
N MET A 117 11.07 10.70 -6.47
CA MET A 117 10.03 11.30 -7.30
C MET A 117 8.69 11.35 -6.58
N THR A 118 7.90 12.40 -6.86
CA THR A 118 6.50 12.47 -6.43
C THR A 118 5.60 12.04 -7.58
N PHE A 119 4.38 11.59 -7.28
CA PHE A 119 3.45 11.15 -8.32
C PHE A 119 3.23 12.21 -9.41
N GLU A 120 3.19 13.49 -9.02
CA GLU A 120 2.99 14.61 -9.93
C GLU A 120 4.23 14.97 -10.76
N SER A 121 5.44 14.69 -10.25
CA SER A 121 6.68 15.00 -10.98
C SER A 121 7.00 13.98 -12.07
N VAL A 122 6.43 12.77 -12.01
CA VAL A 122 6.64 11.72 -13.00
C VAL A 122 5.82 12.00 -14.25
N SER A 123 6.50 12.42 -15.32
CA SER A 123 5.91 12.61 -16.66
C SER A 123 6.18 11.46 -17.63
N SER A 124 7.21 10.64 -17.35
CA SER A 124 7.54 9.44 -18.12
C SER A 124 8.17 8.39 -17.22
N VAL A 125 7.97 7.12 -17.54
CA VAL A 125 8.64 5.98 -16.88
C VAL A 125 9.80 5.43 -17.75
N PRO A 126 10.75 4.67 -17.18
CA PRO A 126 11.78 4.01 -17.98
C PRO A 126 11.23 2.83 -18.81
N GLU A 127 11.90 2.48 -19.91
CA GLU A 127 11.55 1.29 -20.71
C GLU A 127 12.17 -0.01 -20.17
N THR A 128 13.15 0.10 -19.27
CA THR A 128 13.92 -1.03 -18.73
C THR A 128 14.11 -0.90 -17.22
N GLY A 129 14.64 -1.95 -16.57
CA GLY A 129 14.88 -1.97 -15.13
C GLY A 129 13.72 -2.53 -14.28
N TYR A 130 12.70 -3.08 -14.93
CA TYR A 130 11.57 -3.72 -14.25
C TYR A 130 11.98 -5.05 -13.63
N VAL A 131 11.76 -5.18 -12.33
CA VAL A 131 11.90 -6.42 -11.59
C VAL A 131 10.62 -7.23 -11.75
N VAL A 132 10.76 -8.47 -12.18
CA VAL A 132 9.67 -9.43 -12.38
C VAL A 132 9.44 -10.27 -11.13
N ALA A 133 8.31 -10.98 -11.05
CA ALA A 133 8.09 -11.95 -9.98
C ALA A 133 9.05 -13.15 -10.12
N GLU A 134 9.60 -13.63 -9.00
CA GLU A 134 10.47 -14.81 -9.03
C GLU A 134 9.68 -16.09 -9.37
N ARG A 135 8.44 -16.20 -8.87
CA ARG A 135 7.51 -17.31 -9.09
C ARG A 135 6.05 -16.84 -9.01
N SER A 136 5.12 -17.63 -9.52
CA SER A 136 3.67 -17.33 -9.45
C SER A 136 3.09 -17.34 -8.03
N ASP A 137 3.79 -17.94 -7.06
CA ASP A 137 3.43 -17.94 -5.64
C ASP A 137 4.29 -16.99 -4.80
N SER A 138 5.16 -16.19 -5.44
CA SER A 138 6.00 -15.19 -4.77
C SER A 138 5.35 -13.80 -4.76
N VAL A 139 5.99 -12.87 -4.06
CA VAL A 139 5.74 -11.44 -4.20
C VAL A 139 6.72 -10.84 -5.22
N ASN A 140 6.38 -9.69 -5.80
CA ASN A 140 7.35 -8.92 -6.58
C ASN A 140 8.25 -8.14 -5.60
N ALA A 141 9.57 -8.31 -5.68
CA ALA A 141 10.52 -7.75 -4.71
C ALA A 141 10.48 -6.21 -4.61
N ILE A 142 10.04 -5.52 -5.66
CA ILE A 142 9.86 -4.06 -5.61
C ILE A 142 8.55 -3.69 -4.91
N LEU A 143 7.53 -4.53 -5.03
CA LEU A 143 6.20 -4.27 -4.49
C LEU A 143 5.95 -4.95 -3.14
N GLU A 144 6.91 -5.68 -2.56
CA GLU A 144 6.74 -6.34 -1.26
C GLU A 144 6.91 -5.38 -0.08
N ASP A 145 7.68 -4.32 -0.27
CA ASP A 145 8.10 -3.36 0.76
C ASP A 145 7.37 -2.01 0.66
N TRP A 146 6.15 -2.02 0.12
CA TRP A 146 5.39 -0.80 -0.17
C TRP A 146 4.86 -0.05 1.06
N TYR A 147 5.03 -0.60 2.25
CA TYR A 147 4.50 -0.07 3.51
C TYR A 147 5.54 -0.09 4.63
N ASP A 148 5.36 0.81 5.60
CA ASP A 148 5.99 0.76 6.90
C ASP A 148 5.08 0.02 7.89
N TYR A 149 5.64 -0.96 8.59
CA TYR A 149 4.93 -1.70 9.62
C TYR A 149 5.26 -1.18 11.02
N SER A 150 4.24 -0.70 11.72
CA SER A 150 4.37 -0.35 13.13
C SER A 150 4.18 -1.57 14.03
N PHE A 151 5.21 -1.97 14.77
CA PHE A 151 5.12 -3.08 15.72
C PHE A 151 4.25 -2.79 16.95
N THR A 152 4.02 -1.51 17.28
CA THR A 152 3.22 -1.11 18.44
C THR A 152 1.73 -1.09 18.10
N SER A 153 1.38 -0.58 16.93
CA SER A 153 -0.01 -0.47 16.48
C SER A 153 -0.46 -1.55 15.52
N HIS A 154 0.47 -2.35 14.99
CA HIS A 154 0.26 -3.33 13.93
C HIS A 154 -0.36 -2.75 12.65
N VAL A 155 -0.12 -1.46 12.41
CA VAL A 155 -0.59 -0.73 11.23
C VAL A 155 0.41 -0.84 10.08
N LEU A 156 -0.10 -1.03 8.87
CA LEU A 156 0.65 -0.87 7.63
C LEU A 156 0.34 0.51 7.05
N GLU A 157 1.36 1.37 7.00
CA GLU A 157 1.26 2.71 6.42
C GLU A 157 1.97 2.73 5.06
N PRO A 158 1.33 3.17 3.96
CA PRO A 158 1.99 3.24 2.65
C PRO A 158 3.22 4.14 2.69
N LYS A 159 4.33 3.68 2.09
CA LYS A 159 5.48 4.55 1.83
C LYS A 159 5.16 5.51 0.68
N PRO A 160 5.72 6.73 0.68
CA PRO A 160 5.54 7.70 -0.40
C PRO A 160 6.43 7.36 -1.61
N ILE A 161 6.25 6.16 -2.16
CA ILE A 161 7.00 5.62 -3.30
C ILE A 161 6.10 5.61 -4.51
N VAL A 162 6.60 6.16 -5.62
CA VAL A 162 5.99 6.00 -6.94
C VAL A 162 6.65 4.82 -7.64
N TYR A 163 5.84 3.91 -8.14
CA TYR A 163 6.28 2.77 -8.92
C TYR A 163 6.02 3.00 -10.40
N ALA A 164 6.99 2.68 -11.24
CA ALA A 164 6.74 2.37 -12.64
C ALA A 164 6.32 0.91 -12.73
N ILE A 165 5.23 0.64 -13.44
CA ILE A 165 4.71 -0.70 -13.68
C ILE A 165 4.76 -0.97 -15.18
N ARG A 166 5.31 -2.12 -15.55
CA ARG A 166 5.14 -2.70 -16.88
C ARG A 166 3.98 -3.69 -16.81
N THR A 167 3.01 -3.55 -17.72
CA THR A 167 1.83 -4.40 -17.82
C THR A 167 2.15 -5.74 -18.47
N ALA A 168 1.23 -6.70 -18.42
CA ALA A 168 1.40 -8.02 -19.01
C ALA A 168 1.67 -7.94 -20.52
N ASP A 169 0.98 -7.04 -21.21
CA ASP A 169 1.10 -6.78 -22.65
C ASP A 169 2.26 -5.83 -23.01
N GLY A 170 3.05 -5.39 -22.03
CA GLY A 170 4.28 -4.63 -22.24
C GLY A 170 4.12 -3.12 -22.34
N ARG A 171 2.96 -2.58 -21.96
CA ARG A 171 2.70 -1.14 -21.77
C ARG A 171 3.10 -0.70 -20.36
N TYR A 172 2.75 0.53 -20.01
CA TYR A 172 3.28 1.18 -18.82
C TYR A 172 2.21 1.90 -18.01
N ALA A 173 2.44 1.96 -16.70
CA ALA A 173 1.70 2.80 -15.76
C ALA A 173 2.66 3.37 -14.72
N LYS A 174 2.28 4.49 -14.10
CA LYS A 174 2.81 4.88 -12.78
C LYS A 174 1.76 4.61 -11.71
N LEU A 175 2.20 4.22 -10.51
CA LEU A 175 1.32 3.84 -9.40
C LEU A 175 1.88 4.36 -8.07
N GLU A 176 1.01 4.85 -7.19
CA GLU A 176 1.34 5.18 -5.81
C GLU A 176 0.29 4.58 -4.86
N MET A 177 0.77 3.96 -3.79
CA MET A 177 -0.07 3.33 -2.76
C MET A 177 -0.66 4.39 -1.83
N LEU A 178 -1.97 4.31 -1.56
CA LEU A 178 -2.71 5.26 -0.73
C LEU A 178 -3.23 4.66 0.59
N GLY A 179 -3.41 3.35 0.65
CA GLY A 179 -3.88 2.70 1.87
C GLY A 179 -4.10 1.19 1.77
N TYR A 180 -4.44 0.60 2.91
CA TYR A 180 -4.64 -0.85 3.06
C TYR A 180 -5.97 -1.24 3.71
N TYR A 181 -6.69 -0.28 4.29
CA TYR A 181 -7.81 -0.56 5.18
C TYR A 181 -9.15 -0.21 4.54
N CYS A 182 -10.12 -1.09 4.73
CA CYS A 182 -11.52 -0.86 4.39
C CYS A 182 -12.19 0.00 5.46
N VAL A 183 -13.41 0.47 5.19
CA VAL A 183 -14.26 1.12 6.19
C VAL A 183 -14.32 0.28 7.48
N GLY A 184 -14.13 0.94 8.62
CA GLY A 184 -14.05 0.28 9.93
C GLY A 184 -12.65 -0.27 10.27
N ALA A 185 -11.61 0.17 9.57
CA ALA A 185 -10.22 -0.26 9.75
C ALA A 185 -10.01 -1.77 9.56
N LEU A 186 -10.82 -2.40 8.72
CA LEU A 186 -10.66 -3.81 8.35
C LEU A 186 -9.51 -3.94 7.34
N PRO A 187 -8.55 -4.87 7.51
CA PRO A 187 -7.40 -4.98 6.62
C PRO A 187 -7.78 -5.63 5.27
N GLY A 188 -7.08 -5.23 4.21
CA GLY A 188 -7.15 -5.90 2.91
C GLY A 188 -7.81 -5.09 1.79
N CYS A 189 -8.15 -3.82 2.02
CA CYS A 189 -8.55 -2.91 0.93
C CYS A 189 -7.33 -2.14 0.43
N THR A 190 -6.57 -2.78 -0.44
CA THR A 190 -5.39 -2.20 -1.06
C THR A 190 -5.83 -1.09 -2.00
N THR A 191 -5.46 0.15 -1.67
CA THR A 191 -5.87 1.36 -2.38
C THR A 191 -4.68 2.02 -3.00
N PHE A 192 -4.78 2.38 -4.28
CA PHE A 192 -3.72 3.05 -5.02
C PHE A 192 -4.30 4.05 -6.02
N ARG A 193 -3.48 5.04 -6.38
CA ARG A 193 -3.71 5.87 -7.56
C ARG A 193 -2.73 5.50 -8.66
N TYR A 194 -3.15 5.68 -9.91
CA TYR A 194 -2.31 5.38 -11.07
C TYR A 194 -2.66 6.26 -12.27
N VAL A 195 -1.72 6.33 -13.20
CA VAL A 195 -1.93 6.77 -14.60
C VAL A 195 -1.42 5.65 -15.49
N TYR A 196 -2.23 5.25 -16.48
CA TYR A 196 -1.91 4.18 -17.42
C TYR A 196 -1.72 4.72 -18.83
N GLN A 197 -0.73 4.20 -19.54
CA GLN A 197 -0.37 4.57 -20.89
C GLN A 197 -0.82 3.50 -21.90
N GLY A 198 -2.07 3.59 -22.35
CA GLY A 198 -2.64 2.66 -23.33
C GLY A 198 -2.26 2.92 -24.80
N GLY A 199 -1.53 3.99 -25.10
CA GLY A 199 -1.02 4.34 -26.43
C GLY A 199 0.32 3.69 -26.80
N GLY A 200 1.02 3.07 -25.85
CA GLY A 200 2.28 2.36 -26.08
C GLY A 200 3.55 3.22 -25.98
N GLY A 201 3.42 4.49 -25.56
CA GLY A 201 4.55 5.32 -25.13
C GLY A 201 4.95 5.05 -23.67
N THR A 202 5.88 5.84 -23.15
CA THR A 202 6.27 5.83 -21.72
C THR A 202 5.76 7.04 -20.95
N ASP A 203 5.12 7.98 -21.63
CA ASP A 203 4.50 9.15 -21.02
C ASP A 203 3.36 8.71 -20.10
N VAL A 204 3.33 9.28 -18.90
CA VAL A 204 2.34 8.97 -17.84
C VAL A 204 1.92 10.28 -17.14
N VAL A 205 1.71 11.32 -17.94
CA VAL A 205 1.28 12.63 -17.43
C VAL A 205 -0.20 12.53 -17.11
N SER A 206 -0.59 12.93 -15.89
CA SER A 206 -2.01 13.14 -15.62
C SER A 206 -2.46 14.35 -16.42
N ASN A 207 -3.46 14.17 -17.29
CA ASN A 207 -4.22 15.30 -17.79
C ASN A 207 -4.97 16.03 -16.67
#